data_AF-A0A9X3YJW8-F1
#
_entry.id   AF-A0A9X3YJW8-F1
#
_cell.length_a   1.000
_cell.length_b   1.000
_cell.length_c   1.000
_cell.angle_alpha   90.00
_cell.angle_beta   90.00
_cell.angle_gamma   90.00
#
_symmetry.space_group_name_H-M   'P 1'
#
loop_
_entity.id
_entity.type
_entity.pdbx_description
1 polymer ?
#
loop_
_entity_poly.entity_id
_entity_poly.type
_entity_poly.pdbx_seq_one_letter_code
_entity_poly.pdbx_strand_id
1 'polypeptide(L)'
;MREVSVLWVDDEWSEVPSASEELPQAKAALELALVELGLKVRINCRKDGDIWNDLTDETRVDLLILDYELTKHSPGHNAFDLLNKLSALRSMPPVILFTHYARHQLKEVEHVRAKRRIHAVFFKDKRGIKDLVECAASLLGSTPIGLVVMSDLHVGYLDETRGISQHRFLESLYDSLDTVVKNCKVNGLICCGDFAWKQQAPELVQSYKMIQGITGKLGLKTQDEIFFCPGNHDITFSSSNGPSWSSFGEFVGLLAGPYRDIEKRFEHSSKPMGGRQRFHDQASLFSVLHNERLGIVVVGLNSNRPTGNGVQVDPFVDEGQWCALSEALSRYPKELLRIAILHHPVFSAPGGVHEDEQALADQGKALQILTGAGVRLVFHGHAHFSAVHSHRIAIVNSPESLNGSGGGKAADLLTVACPSLVANPSSASPHRQYLVVQLGGADPDTGARSFALHSMVFNPGKCSWDYGEAILPGQFFVGPFN
;
A
#
# COMPACT_ATOMS: atom_id res chain seq x y z
N MET A 1 -4.94 -22.36 7.50
CA MET A 1 -5.62 -22.27 6.19
C MET A 1 -6.51 -21.04 6.22
N ARG A 2 -6.38 -20.10 5.26
CA ARG A 2 -7.24 -18.90 5.20
C ARG A 2 -8.64 -19.34 4.77
N GLU A 3 -9.68 -18.89 5.48
CA GLU A 3 -11.06 -19.06 5.02
C GLU A 3 -11.42 -17.91 4.08
N VAL A 4 -11.99 -18.21 2.92
CA VAL A 4 -12.50 -17.23 1.95
C VAL A 4 -14.00 -17.42 1.76
N SER A 5 -14.72 -16.30 1.74
CA SER A 5 -16.17 -16.24 1.60
C SER A 5 -16.52 -15.75 0.19
N VAL A 6 -17.15 -16.60 -0.61
CA VAL A 6 -17.66 -16.25 -1.94
C VAL A 6 -19.18 -16.17 -1.86
N LEU A 7 -19.74 -15.03 -2.25
CA LEU A 7 -21.19 -14.88 -2.42
C LEU A 7 -21.51 -15.00 -3.91
N TRP A 8 -22.25 -16.04 -4.27
CA TRP A 8 -22.73 -16.26 -5.63
C TRP A 8 -24.21 -15.92 -5.69
N VAL A 9 -24.57 -14.92 -6.47
CA VAL A 9 -25.94 -14.41 -6.58
C VAL A 9 -26.48 -14.81 -7.93
N ASP A 10 -27.58 -15.54 -7.94
CA ASP A 10 -28.20 -16.11 -9.12
C ASP A 10 -29.61 -15.53 -9.31
N ASP A 11 -29.91 -15.07 -10.52
CA ASP A 11 -31.22 -14.52 -10.90
C ASP A 11 -32.22 -15.58 -11.39
N GLU A 12 -31.75 -16.78 -11.74
CA GLU A 12 -32.50 -17.81 -12.47
C GLU A 12 -32.88 -19.05 -11.64
N TRP A 13 -33.09 -18.93 -10.33
CA TRP A 13 -33.85 -19.96 -9.60
C TRP A 13 -35.36 -19.85 -9.89
N SER A 14 -35.72 -19.88 -11.17
CA SER A 14 -37.04 -20.21 -11.66
C SER A 14 -37.19 -21.72 -11.69
N GLU A 15 -38.39 -22.25 -11.47
CA GLU A 15 -38.72 -23.69 -11.49
C GLU A 15 -38.54 -24.34 -12.88
N VAL A 16 -37.79 -23.72 -13.79
CA VAL A 16 -37.50 -24.25 -15.11
C VAL A 16 -36.27 -25.16 -14.97
N PRO A 17 -36.41 -26.50 -15.12
CA PRO A 17 -35.32 -27.47 -14.94
C PRO A 17 -34.26 -27.42 -16.06
N SER A 18 -34.18 -26.32 -16.81
CA SER A 18 -33.16 -26.06 -17.82
C SER A 18 -32.04 -25.14 -17.33
N ALA A 19 -32.04 -24.72 -16.06
CA ALA A 19 -30.83 -24.18 -15.44
C ALA A 19 -29.74 -25.27 -15.57
N SER A 20 -28.86 -25.02 -16.53
CA SER A 20 -27.94 -25.94 -17.16
C SER A 20 -26.99 -26.55 -16.13
N GLU A 21 -26.40 -27.70 -16.44
CA GLU A 21 -25.35 -28.34 -15.62
C GLU A 21 -24.14 -27.41 -15.33
N GLU A 22 -24.08 -26.23 -15.93
CA GLU A 22 -22.99 -25.27 -15.92
C GLU A 22 -22.76 -24.61 -14.56
N LEU A 23 -23.81 -24.24 -13.81
CA LEU A 23 -23.65 -23.58 -12.51
C LEU A 23 -23.05 -24.54 -11.45
N PRO A 24 -23.58 -25.77 -11.24
CA PRO A 24 -22.94 -26.74 -10.36
C PRO A 24 -21.50 -27.06 -10.79
N GLN A 25 -21.23 -27.13 -12.09
CA GLN A 25 -19.88 -27.36 -12.62
C GLN A 25 -18.93 -26.20 -12.29
N ALA A 26 -19.35 -24.95 -12.53
CA ALA A 26 -18.54 -23.77 -12.25
C ALA A 26 -18.24 -23.62 -10.76
N LYS A 27 -19.25 -23.85 -9.91
CA LYS A 27 -19.08 -23.86 -8.45
C LYS A 27 -18.09 -24.92 -8.01
N ALA A 28 -18.26 -26.17 -8.45
CA ALA A 28 -17.39 -27.27 -8.07
C ALA A 28 -15.94 -27.05 -8.56
N ALA A 29 -15.78 -26.51 -9.78
CA ALA A 29 -14.47 -26.16 -10.32
C ALA A 29 -13.80 -25.03 -9.51
N LEU A 30 -14.57 -24.02 -9.10
CA LEU A 30 -14.06 -22.93 -8.25
C LEU A 30 -13.65 -23.43 -6.86
N GLU A 31 -14.48 -24.24 -6.21
CA GLU A 31 -14.14 -24.84 -4.91
C GLU A 31 -12.86 -25.67 -4.99
N LEU A 32 -12.72 -26.50 -6.03
CA LEU A 32 -11.52 -27.31 -6.25
C LEU A 32 -10.27 -26.44 -6.42
N ALA A 33 -10.32 -25.47 -7.33
CA ALA A 33 -9.18 -24.58 -7.60
C ALA A 33 -8.73 -23.81 -6.35
N LEU A 34 -9.67 -23.34 -5.54
CA LEU A 34 -9.36 -22.62 -4.31
C LEU A 34 -8.81 -23.55 -3.21
N VAL A 35 -9.28 -24.81 -3.15
CA VAL A 35 -8.72 -25.82 -2.23
C VAL A 35 -7.29 -26.20 -2.64
N GLU A 36 -7.01 -26.31 -3.94
CA GLU A 36 -5.65 -26.55 -4.46
C GLU A 36 -4.68 -25.40 -4.10
N LEU A 37 -5.19 -24.17 -3.98
CA LEU A 37 -4.45 -23.02 -3.44
C LEU A 37 -4.30 -23.03 -1.91
N GLY A 38 -4.79 -24.08 -1.23
CA GLY A 38 -4.73 -24.19 0.22
C GLY A 38 -5.66 -23.21 0.94
N LEU A 39 -6.79 -22.85 0.33
CA LEU A 39 -7.83 -22.02 0.95
C LEU A 39 -8.97 -22.91 1.46
N LYS A 40 -9.56 -22.52 2.59
CA LYS A 40 -10.83 -23.06 3.07
C LYS A 40 -11.94 -22.21 2.45
N VAL A 41 -12.85 -22.80 1.70
CA VAL A 41 -13.83 -22.03 0.91
C VAL A 41 -15.21 -22.15 1.51
N ARG A 42 -15.94 -21.04 1.57
CA ARG A 42 -17.38 -21.00 1.82
C ARG A 42 -18.07 -20.30 0.66
N ILE A 43 -18.72 -21.06 -0.23
CA ILE A 43 -19.53 -20.49 -1.32
C ILE A 43 -21.00 -20.50 -0.90
N ASN A 44 -21.53 -19.31 -0.64
CA ASN A 44 -22.95 -19.10 -0.35
C ASN A 44 -23.68 -18.72 -1.64
N CYS A 45 -24.70 -19.48 -2.02
CA CYS A 45 -25.53 -19.17 -3.18
C CYS A 45 -26.83 -18.50 -2.69
N ARG A 46 -27.22 -17.36 -3.29
CA ARG A 46 -28.42 -16.59 -2.93
C ARG A 46 -29.22 -16.19 -4.16
N LYS A 47 -30.55 -16.05 -3.99
CA LYS A 47 -31.43 -15.43 -4.98
C LYS A 47 -31.40 -13.90 -4.84
N ASP A 48 -31.58 -13.16 -5.96
CA ASP A 48 -31.61 -11.69 -5.99
C ASP A 48 -32.56 -11.04 -4.97
N GLY A 49 -33.70 -11.67 -4.70
CA GLY A 49 -34.70 -11.12 -3.75
C GLY A 49 -34.19 -11.03 -2.30
N ASP A 50 -33.29 -11.93 -1.89
CA ASP A 50 -32.92 -12.12 -0.49
C ASP A 50 -31.63 -11.38 -0.11
N ILE A 51 -30.79 -11.07 -1.10
CA ILE A 51 -29.44 -10.53 -0.89
C ILE A 51 -29.42 -9.14 -0.25
N TRP A 52 -30.43 -8.30 -0.51
CA TRP A 52 -30.38 -6.89 -0.10
C TRP A 52 -30.51 -6.65 1.39
N ASN A 53 -31.24 -7.52 2.08
CA ASN A 53 -31.32 -7.45 3.54
C ASN A 53 -30.05 -8.00 4.21
N ASP A 54 -29.29 -8.80 3.47
CA ASP A 54 -28.13 -9.55 3.97
C ASP A 54 -26.79 -8.88 3.61
N LEU A 55 -26.71 -8.06 2.57
CA LEU A 55 -25.52 -7.28 2.22
C LEU A 55 -25.54 -5.92 2.92
N THR A 56 -24.93 -5.89 4.10
CA THR A 56 -24.63 -4.66 4.83
C THR A 56 -23.13 -4.38 4.75
N ASP A 57 -22.70 -3.21 5.24
CA ASP A 57 -21.27 -2.90 5.41
C ASP A 57 -20.57 -3.90 6.36
N GLU A 58 -21.31 -4.70 7.13
CA GLU A 58 -20.78 -5.73 8.03
C GLU A 58 -20.59 -7.09 7.34
N THR A 59 -21.17 -7.28 6.16
CA THR A 59 -21.17 -8.56 5.44
C THR A 59 -19.79 -8.82 4.84
N ARG A 60 -19.03 -9.73 5.47
CA ARG A 60 -17.69 -10.12 5.01
C ARG A 60 -17.75 -11.12 3.86
N VAL A 61 -17.61 -10.60 2.64
CA VAL A 61 -17.47 -11.37 1.40
C VAL A 61 -16.11 -11.02 0.78
N ASP A 62 -15.34 -12.03 0.39
CA ASP A 62 -14.04 -11.86 -0.30
C ASP A 62 -14.23 -11.72 -1.83
N LEU A 63 -15.29 -12.31 -2.39
CA LEU A 63 -15.63 -12.24 -3.81
C LEU A 63 -17.14 -12.33 -4.01
N LEU A 64 -17.69 -11.42 -4.83
CA LEU A 64 -19.08 -11.46 -5.27
C LEU A 64 -19.14 -11.92 -6.73
N ILE A 65 -19.85 -13.02 -6.99
CA ILE A 65 -20.14 -13.49 -8.35
C ILE A 65 -21.61 -13.19 -8.63
N LEU A 66 -21.86 -12.34 -9.61
CA LEU A 66 -23.19 -12.01 -10.10
C LEU A 66 -23.46 -12.86 -11.33
N ASP A 67 -24.26 -13.89 -11.13
CA ASP A 67 -24.76 -14.78 -12.15
C ASP A 67 -26.11 -14.24 -12.64
N TYR A 68 -26.05 -13.42 -13.70
CA TYR A 68 -27.20 -12.65 -14.18
C TYR A 68 -27.32 -12.67 -15.69
N GLU A 69 -28.54 -12.75 -16.18
CA GLU A 69 -28.87 -12.30 -17.52
C GLU A 69 -29.12 -10.79 -17.51
N LEU A 70 -28.26 -9.98 -18.14
CA LEU A 70 -28.56 -8.54 -18.26
C LEU A 70 -29.70 -8.26 -19.27
N THR A 71 -30.22 -9.31 -19.94
CA THR A 71 -31.30 -9.23 -20.92
C THR A 71 -32.67 -9.43 -20.26
N LYS A 72 -33.21 -8.42 -19.57
CA LYS A 72 -34.68 -8.27 -19.43
C LYS A 72 -35.13 -6.87 -19.00
N HIS A 73 -36.07 -6.35 -19.78
CA HIS A 73 -36.74 -5.04 -19.65
C HIS A 73 -37.74 -4.95 -18.49
N SER A 74 -37.53 -5.67 -17.39
CA SER A 74 -38.35 -5.52 -16.19
C SER A 74 -37.84 -4.32 -15.39
N PRO A 75 -38.62 -3.24 -15.23
CA PRO A 75 -38.20 -2.09 -14.43
C PRO A 75 -37.89 -2.54 -12.99
N GLY A 76 -36.64 -2.38 -12.54
CA GLY A 76 -36.21 -2.67 -11.17
C GLY A 76 -35.48 -4.01 -10.94
N HIS A 77 -35.28 -4.85 -11.96
CA HIS A 77 -34.57 -6.14 -11.85
C HIS A 77 -33.52 -6.34 -12.96
N ASN A 78 -32.73 -5.31 -13.26
CA ASN A 78 -31.56 -5.48 -14.13
C ASN A 78 -30.27 -5.46 -13.27
N ALA A 79 -29.22 -6.15 -13.73
CA ALA A 79 -27.98 -6.19 -12.96
C ALA A 79 -27.31 -4.80 -12.83
N PHE A 80 -27.67 -3.81 -13.65
CA PHE A 80 -27.17 -2.45 -13.48
C PHE A 80 -27.73 -1.76 -12.23
N ASP A 81 -28.97 -2.05 -11.84
CA ASP A 81 -29.58 -1.58 -10.59
C ASP A 81 -28.90 -2.23 -9.38
N LEU A 82 -28.56 -3.52 -9.49
CA LEU A 82 -27.75 -4.23 -8.49
C LEU A 82 -26.37 -3.60 -8.36
N LEU A 83 -25.69 -3.33 -9.47
CA LEU A 83 -24.38 -2.67 -9.46
C LEU A 83 -24.46 -1.23 -8.93
N ASN A 84 -25.55 -0.50 -9.21
CA ASN A 84 -25.83 0.82 -8.62
C ASN A 84 -25.90 0.72 -7.10
N LYS A 85 -26.70 -0.22 -6.57
CA LYS A 85 -26.86 -0.41 -5.13
C LYS A 85 -25.57 -0.89 -4.46
N LEU A 86 -24.85 -1.83 -5.08
CA LEU A 86 -23.53 -2.27 -4.58
C LEU A 86 -22.55 -1.10 -4.51
N SER A 87 -22.60 -0.16 -5.46
CA SER A 87 -21.74 1.03 -5.43
C SER A 87 -21.99 1.98 -4.26
N ALA A 88 -23.11 1.82 -3.55
CA ALA A 88 -23.39 2.55 -2.32
C ALA A 88 -22.75 1.92 -1.07
N LEU A 89 -22.30 0.66 -1.13
CA LEU A 89 -21.58 0.01 -0.02
C LEU A 89 -20.19 0.65 0.15
N ARG A 90 -19.78 0.89 1.39
CA ARG A 90 -18.46 1.50 1.67
C ARG A 90 -17.32 0.58 1.25
N SER A 91 -17.49 -0.72 1.51
CA SER A 91 -16.53 -1.76 1.19
C SER A 91 -17.16 -2.75 0.23
N MET A 92 -16.87 -2.61 -1.06
CA MET A 92 -17.34 -3.57 -2.06
C MET A 92 -16.26 -4.64 -2.31
N PRO A 93 -16.58 -5.94 -2.24
CA PRO A 93 -15.67 -6.97 -2.70
C PRO A 93 -15.45 -6.85 -4.23
N PRO A 94 -14.38 -7.47 -4.77
CA PRO A 94 -14.28 -7.69 -6.21
C PRO A 94 -15.56 -8.36 -6.73
N VAL A 95 -16.11 -7.82 -7.81
CA VAL A 95 -17.33 -8.33 -8.44
C VAL A 95 -16.99 -8.96 -9.78
N ILE A 96 -17.38 -10.22 -9.98
CA ILE A 96 -17.32 -10.92 -11.27
C ILE A 96 -18.75 -11.03 -11.80
N LEU A 97 -18.96 -10.69 -13.07
CA LEU A 97 -20.23 -10.93 -13.76
C LEU A 97 -20.13 -12.22 -14.59
N PHE A 98 -21.08 -13.13 -14.43
CA PHE A 98 -21.17 -14.39 -15.17
C PHE A 98 -22.51 -14.45 -15.91
N THR A 99 -22.49 -14.47 -17.25
CA THR A 99 -23.70 -14.13 -18.04
C THR A 99 -23.77 -14.83 -19.41
N HIS A 100 -24.96 -14.95 -20.02
CA HIS A 100 -25.21 -15.54 -21.36
C HIS A 100 -25.12 -14.53 -22.53
N TYR A 101 -24.55 -13.34 -22.34
CA TYR A 101 -24.63 -12.24 -23.30
C TYR A 101 -24.24 -12.58 -24.74
N ALA A 102 -24.92 -11.95 -25.71
CA ALA A 102 -24.45 -11.93 -27.07
C ALA A 102 -23.28 -10.94 -27.18
N ARG A 103 -22.14 -11.37 -27.74
CA ARG A 103 -20.88 -10.59 -27.83
C ARG A 103 -21.04 -9.14 -28.31
N HIS A 104 -22.07 -8.81 -29.09
CA HIS A 104 -22.29 -7.45 -29.58
C HIS A 104 -22.68 -6.42 -28.49
N GLN A 105 -23.17 -6.88 -27.33
CA GLN A 105 -23.56 -6.01 -26.22
C GLN A 105 -22.41 -5.80 -25.19
N LEU A 106 -21.21 -6.35 -25.45
CA LEU A 106 -20.00 -6.16 -24.62
C LEU A 106 -19.64 -4.69 -24.40
N LYS A 107 -19.98 -3.79 -25.32
CA LYS A 107 -19.70 -2.35 -25.20
C LYS A 107 -20.39 -1.70 -24.00
N GLU A 108 -21.60 -2.13 -23.65
CA GLU A 108 -22.31 -1.62 -22.47
C GLU A 108 -21.66 -2.16 -21.19
N VAL A 109 -21.26 -3.42 -21.20
CA VAL A 109 -20.55 -4.06 -20.09
C VAL A 109 -19.18 -3.40 -19.86
N GLU A 110 -18.43 -3.09 -20.92
CA GLU A 110 -17.16 -2.35 -20.83
C GLU A 110 -17.37 -0.94 -20.26
N HIS A 111 -18.45 -0.26 -20.66
CA HIS A 111 -18.81 1.05 -20.10
C HIS A 111 -19.07 0.98 -18.59
N VAL A 112 -19.65 -0.14 -18.12
CA VAL A 112 -19.91 -0.37 -16.70
C VAL A 112 -18.67 -0.85 -15.96
N ARG A 113 -17.82 -1.69 -16.56
CA ARG A 113 -16.49 -2.06 -16.02
C ARG A 113 -15.66 -0.80 -15.75
N ALA A 114 -15.65 0.14 -16.69
CA ALA A 114 -14.95 1.42 -16.57
C ALA A 114 -15.51 2.35 -15.47
N LYS A 115 -16.78 2.20 -15.09
CA LYS A 115 -17.46 3.09 -14.14
C LYS A 115 -17.68 2.50 -12.74
N ARG A 116 -17.70 1.17 -12.57
CA ARG A 116 -18.39 0.54 -11.41
C ARG A 116 -17.70 -0.66 -10.76
N ARG A 117 -16.37 -0.74 -10.81
CA ARG A 117 -15.57 -1.73 -10.02
C ARG A 117 -15.92 -3.21 -10.29
N ILE A 118 -16.51 -3.52 -11.45
CA ILE A 118 -16.58 -4.91 -11.93
C ILE A 118 -15.15 -5.32 -12.30
N HIS A 119 -14.68 -6.42 -11.74
CA HIS A 119 -13.33 -6.92 -11.98
C HIS A 119 -13.25 -7.61 -13.34
N ALA A 120 -14.16 -8.55 -13.60
CA ALA A 120 -14.18 -9.33 -14.82
C ALA A 120 -15.61 -9.74 -15.21
N VAL A 121 -15.80 -10.03 -16.50
CA VAL A 121 -17.05 -10.54 -17.05
C VAL A 121 -16.75 -11.79 -17.86
N PHE A 122 -17.46 -12.87 -17.57
CA PHE A 122 -17.29 -14.16 -18.23
C PHE A 122 -18.61 -14.66 -18.80
N PHE A 123 -18.52 -15.37 -19.92
CA PHE A 123 -19.67 -16.00 -20.55
C PHE A 123 -19.98 -17.35 -19.89
N LYS A 124 -21.26 -17.68 -19.76
CA LYS A 124 -21.75 -19.00 -19.35
C LYS A 124 -21.57 -20.02 -20.47
N ASP A 125 -20.32 -20.33 -20.77
CA ASP A 125 -19.91 -21.42 -21.64
C ASP A 125 -18.70 -22.15 -21.01
N LYS A 126 -18.31 -23.31 -21.55
CA LYS A 126 -17.20 -24.11 -20.99
C LYS A 126 -15.89 -23.34 -20.84
N ARG A 127 -15.61 -22.41 -21.76
CA ARG A 127 -14.38 -21.60 -21.71
C ARG A 127 -14.52 -20.51 -20.65
N GLY A 128 -15.64 -19.80 -20.63
CA GLY A 128 -15.88 -18.75 -19.64
C GLY A 128 -15.96 -19.28 -18.21
N ILE A 129 -16.42 -20.52 -17.99
CA ILE A 129 -16.31 -21.19 -16.68
C ILE A 129 -14.84 -21.33 -16.27
N LYS A 130 -14.00 -21.84 -17.16
CA LYS A 130 -12.57 -22.00 -16.89
C LYS A 130 -11.91 -20.65 -16.59
N ASP A 131 -12.17 -19.65 -17.44
CA ASP A 131 -11.60 -18.31 -17.29
C ASP A 131 -12.09 -17.63 -15.99
N LEU A 132 -13.37 -17.83 -15.61
CA LEU A 132 -13.93 -17.38 -14.32
C LEU A 132 -13.21 -18.02 -13.14
N VAL A 133 -13.00 -19.34 -13.17
CA VAL A 133 -12.34 -20.08 -12.10
C VAL A 133 -10.90 -19.63 -11.94
N GLU A 134 -10.15 -19.50 -13.03
CA GLU A 134 -8.77 -19.02 -13.01
C GLU A 134 -8.69 -17.57 -12.47
N CYS A 135 -9.59 -16.69 -12.91
CA CYS A 135 -9.67 -15.32 -12.42
C CYS A 135 -10.01 -15.26 -10.92
N ALA A 136 -11.06 -15.96 -10.49
CA ALA A 136 -11.48 -16.00 -9.09
C ALA A 136 -10.41 -16.62 -8.18
N ALA A 137 -9.76 -17.70 -8.64
CA ALA A 137 -8.65 -18.34 -7.94
C ALA A 137 -7.44 -17.40 -7.83
N SER A 138 -7.12 -16.66 -8.89
CA SER A 138 -6.09 -15.62 -8.86
C SER A 138 -6.42 -14.52 -7.84
N LEU A 139 -7.65 -13.98 -7.88
CA LEU A 139 -8.09 -12.92 -6.98
C LEU A 139 -8.07 -13.35 -5.52
N LEU A 140 -8.62 -14.53 -5.21
CA LEU A 140 -8.73 -15.04 -3.85
C LEU A 140 -7.41 -15.64 -3.33
N GLY A 141 -6.61 -16.20 -4.23
CA GLY A 141 -5.26 -16.71 -3.98
C GLY A 141 -4.27 -15.60 -3.73
N SER A 142 -4.44 -14.45 -4.38
CA SER A 142 -3.68 -13.26 -4.07
C SER A 142 -4.03 -12.80 -2.66
N THR A 143 -3.03 -12.82 -1.77
CA THR A 143 -3.24 -12.34 -0.40
C THR A 143 -3.17 -10.81 -0.45
N PRO A 144 -4.19 -10.09 0.03
CA PRO A 144 -4.06 -8.65 0.25
C PRO A 144 -2.82 -8.36 1.09
N ILE A 145 -2.11 -7.30 0.73
CA ILE A 145 -0.92 -6.86 1.45
C ILE A 145 -1.37 -5.79 2.44
N GLY A 146 -1.31 -6.10 3.73
CA GLY A 146 -1.49 -5.11 4.78
C GLY A 146 -0.16 -4.51 5.19
N LEU A 147 -0.03 -3.19 5.17
CA LEU A 147 1.15 -2.47 5.60
C LEU A 147 0.74 -1.49 6.71
N VAL A 148 1.48 -1.50 7.81
CA VAL A 148 1.41 -0.40 8.78
C VAL A 148 2.47 0.60 8.41
N VAL A 149 2.10 1.86 8.23
CA VAL A 149 2.99 2.93 7.80
C VAL A 149 3.06 3.98 8.89
N MET A 150 4.28 4.31 9.31
CA MET A 150 4.59 5.28 10.34
C MET A 150 5.65 6.25 9.83
N SER A 151 5.67 7.45 10.39
CA SER A 151 6.68 8.46 10.10
C SER A 151 6.85 9.39 11.29
N ASP A 152 7.97 10.11 11.33
CA ASP A 152 8.21 11.20 12.29
C ASP A 152 7.98 10.71 13.73
N LEU A 153 8.68 9.62 14.05
CA LEU A 153 8.62 8.92 15.34
C LEU A 153 9.18 9.76 16.48
N HIS A 154 10.17 10.62 16.20
CA HIS A 154 10.74 11.61 17.12
C HIS A 154 10.69 11.20 18.59
N VAL A 155 11.26 10.06 18.94
CA VAL A 155 10.91 9.40 20.22
C VAL A 155 11.23 10.24 21.46
N GLY A 156 12.22 11.14 21.38
CA GLY A 156 12.54 12.10 22.44
C GLY A 156 11.48 13.20 22.64
N TYR A 157 10.60 13.42 21.67
CA TYR A 157 9.54 14.42 21.73
C TYR A 157 8.46 14.08 22.78
N LEU A 158 8.19 12.78 22.98
CA LEU A 158 7.19 12.35 23.97
C LEU A 158 7.53 12.82 25.38
N ASP A 159 8.82 12.81 25.74
CA ASP A 159 9.29 13.22 27.07
C ASP A 159 9.16 14.74 27.28
N GLU A 160 9.20 15.54 26.21
CA GLU A 160 9.02 17.00 26.28
C GLU A 160 7.54 17.43 26.29
N THR A 161 6.63 16.61 25.74
CA THR A 161 5.19 16.93 25.73
C THR A 161 4.53 16.70 27.09
N ARG A 162 4.16 17.79 27.78
CA ARG A 162 3.35 17.73 29.00
C ARG A 162 1.96 17.16 28.68
N GLY A 163 1.63 15.98 29.18
CA GLY A 163 0.24 15.48 29.17
C GLY A 163 0.10 13.96 29.18
N ILE A 164 0.99 13.22 28.51
CA ILE A 164 0.95 11.75 28.45
C ILE A 164 2.37 11.22 28.55
N SER A 165 2.61 10.26 29.46
CA SER A 165 3.92 9.62 29.57
C SER A 165 4.19 8.72 28.36
N GLN A 166 5.46 8.63 27.96
CA GLN A 166 5.91 7.74 26.87
C GLN A 166 5.38 6.31 27.05
N HIS A 167 5.42 5.79 28.29
CA HIS A 167 4.90 4.46 28.60
C HIS A 167 3.40 4.29 28.27
N ARG A 168 2.55 5.23 28.71
CA ARG A 168 1.10 5.16 28.43
C ARG A 168 0.80 5.34 26.94
N PHE A 169 1.56 6.20 26.26
CA PHE A 169 1.43 6.35 24.81
C PHE A 169 1.76 5.03 24.09
N LEU A 170 2.88 4.39 24.42
CA LEU A 170 3.27 3.10 23.83
C LEU A 170 2.29 1.98 24.14
N GLU A 171 1.78 1.90 25.38
CA GLU A 171 0.75 0.94 25.76
C GLU A 171 -0.49 1.09 24.87
N SER A 172 -1.01 2.33 24.73
CA SER A 172 -2.16 2.59 23.87
C SER A 172 -1.91 2.29 22.40
N LEU A 173 -0.69 2.58 21.90
CA LEU A 173 -0.29 2.26 20.53
C LEU A 173 -0.30 0.74 20.32
N TYR A 174 0.23 -0.03 21.27
CA TYR A 174 0.26 -1.48 21.17
C TYR A 174 -1.15 -2.10 21.20
N ASP A 175 -2.06 -1.59 22.03
CA ASP A 175 -3.46 -2.02 22.02
C ASP A 175 -4.15 -1.71 20.68
N SER A 176 -3.81 -0.57 20.08
CA SER A 176 -4.27 -0.21 18.74
C SER A 176 -3.76 -1.19 17.68
N LEU A 177 -2.47 -1.53 17.70
CA LEU A 177 -1.88 -2.49 16.77
C LEU A 177 -2.48 -3.89 16.95
N ASP A 178 -2.76 -4.33 18.18
CA ASP A 178 -3.47 -5.58 18.43
C ASP A 178 -4.87 -5.58 17.78
N THR A 179 -5.55 -4.43 17.78
CA THR A 179 -6.84 -4.25 17.09
C THR A 179 -6.68 -4.33 15.58
N VAL A 180 -5.64 -3.70 15.01
CA VAL A 180 -5.33 -3.77 13.57
C VAL A 180 -5.07 -5.21 13.13
N VAL A 181 -4.26 -5.97 13.88
CA VAL A 181 -3.94 -7.38 13.56
C VAL A 181 -5.16 -8.29 13.67
N LYS A 182 -6.11 -8.00 14.58
CA LYS A 182 -7.39 -8.72 14.66
C LYS A 182 -8.30 -8.45 13.46
N ASN A 183 -8.23 -7.24 12.91
CA ASN A 183 -9.11 -6.80 11.83
C ASN A 183 -8.55 -7.05 10.43
N CYS A 184 -7.23 -7.11 10.28
CA CYS A 184 -6.59 -7.36 8.99
C CYS A 184 -5.23 -8.08 9.12
N LYS A 185 -4.84 -8.76 8.05
CA LYS A 185 -3.51 -9.35 7.95
C LYS A 185 -2.48 -8.25 7.71
N VAL A 186 -1.52 -8.10 8.62
CA VAL A 186 -0.37 -7.21 8.43
C VAL A 186 0.81 -8.02 7.88
N ASN A 187 1.49 -7.49 6.89
CA ASN A 187 2.60 -8.12 6.16
C ASN A 187 3.89 -7.32 6.25
N GLY A 188 3.82 -6.06 6.64
CA GLY A 188 5.03 -5.29 6.90
C GLY A 188 4.80 -3.96 7.58
N LEU A 189 5.90 -3.37 8.02
CA LEU A 189 6.01 -2.06 8.64
C LEU A 189 6.86 -1.16 7.75
N ILE A 190 6.33 0.00 7.37
CA ILE A 190 7.08 1.06 6.69
C ILE A 190 7.31 2.23 7.66
N CYS A 191 8.56 2.68 7.80
CA CYS A 191 8.92 3.86 8.58
C CYS A 191 9.61 4.92 7.70
N CYS A 192 8.98 6.08 7.51
CA CYS A 192 9.46 7.13 6.59
C CYS A 192 10.40 8.16 7.23
N GLY A 193 11.32 7.71 8.08
CA GLY A 193 12.35 8.55 8.70
C GLY A 193 11.92 9.27 9.98
N ASP A 194 12.85 10.09 10.48
CA ASP A 194 12.76 10.85 11.73
C ASP A 194 12.46 9.96 12.94
N PHE A 195 13.33 8.97 13.11
CA PHE A 195 13.35 8.11 14.28
C PHE A 195 13.75 8.90 15.52
N ALA A 196 14.75 9.76 15.38
CA ALA A 196 15.21 10.68 16.43
C ALA A 196 14.60 12.07 16.30
N TRP A 197 14.88 12.92 17.28
CA TRP A 197 14.47 14.32 17.32
C TRP A 197 15.65 15.27 17.62
N LYS A 198 16.24 15.21 18.80
CA LYS A 198 17.31 16.14 19.20
C LYS A 198 18.60 15.42 19.55
N GLN A 199 18.50 14.28 20.23
CA GLN A 199 19.64 13.53 20.72
C GLN A 199 19.80 12.23 19.92
N GLN A 200 20.43 12.32 18.74
CA GLN A 200 20.46 11.24 17.75
C GLN A 200 20.79 9.86 18.34
N ALA A 201 21.97 9.71 18.96
CA ALA A 201 22.42 8.41 19.44
C ALA A 201 21.49 7.76 20.49
N PRO A 202 21.17 8.40 21.63
CA PRO A 202 20.29 7.78 22.63
C PRO A 202 18.84 7.64 22.14
N GLU A 203 18.32 8.57 21.34
CA GLU A 203 16.96 8.47 20.81
C GLU A 203 16.83 7.35 19.78
N LEU A 204 17.80 7.16 18.89
CA LEU A 204 17.79 6.03 17.95
C LEU A 204 17.78 4.67 18.66
N VAL A 205 18.43 4.54 19.82
CA VAL A 205 18.33 3.34 20.66
C VAL A 205 16.90 3.15 21.20
N GLN A 206 16.22 4.24 21.56
CA GLN A 206 14.82 4.18 21.97
C GLN A 206 13.90 3.83 20.80
N SER A 207 14.13 4.40 19.61
CA SER A 207 13.38 4.10 18.40
C SER A 207 13.53 2.63 18.01
N TYR A 208 14.72 2.05 18.16
CA TYR A 208 14.92 0.61 18.00
C TYR A 208 14.00 -0.20 18.93
N LYS A 209 13.95 0.12 20.23
CA LYS A 209 13.07 -0.59 21.19
C LYS A 209 11.59 -0.43 20.84
N MET A 210 11.20 0.77 20.42
CA MET A 210 9.84 1.05 19.96
C MET A 210 9.48 0.21 18.73
N ILE A 211 10.36 0.17 17.72
CA ILE A 211 10.18 -0.66 16.52
C ILE A 211 10.06 -2.13 16.89
N GLN A 212 10.92 -2.65 17.78
CA GLN A 212 10.80 -4.03 18.24
C GLN A 212 9.44 -4.34 18.89
N GLY A 213 8.92 -3.42 19.70
CA GLY A 213 7.60 -3.53 20.31
C GLY A 213 6.49 -3.54 19.24
N ILE A 214 6.56 -2.61 18.28
CA ILE A 214 5.62 -2.51 17.15
C ILE A 214 5.63 -3.80 16.32
N THR A 215 6.81 -4.23 15.86
CA THR A 215 6.94 -5.44 15.04
C THR A 215 6.51 -6.70 15.81
N GLY A 216 6.76 -6.76 17.11
CA GLY A 216 6.29 -7.85 17.97
C GLY A 216 4.76 -7.91 18.04
N LYS A 217 4.10 -6.76 18.17
CA LYS A 217 2.63 -6.64 18.14
C LYS A 217 2.05 -6.97 16.77
N LEU A 218 2.72 -6.57 15.71
CA LEU A 218 2.34 -6.88 14.33
C LEU A 218 2.66 -8.33 13.91
N GLY A 219 3.39 -9.08 14.74
CA GLY A 219 3.81 -10.44 14.44
C GLY A 219 4.84 -10.56 13.31
N LEU A 220 5.57 -9.47 13.02
CA LEU A 220 6.60 -9.41 11.99
C LEU A 220 7.91 -10.01 12.51
N LYS A 221 8.46 -10.96 11.78
CA LYS A 221 9.56 -11.82 12.25
C LYS A 221 10.82 -11.71 11.41
N THR A 222 10.70 -11.22 10.19
CA THR A 222 11.77 -11.29 9.21
C THR A 222 12.09 -9.90 8.66
N GLN A 223 13.32 -9.73 8.22
CA GLN A 223 13.86 -8.48 7.68
C GLN A 223 13.13 -8.00 6.41
N ASP A 224 12.52 -8.90 5.64
CA ASP A 224 11.73 -8.60 4.43
C ASP A 224 10.35 -7.98 4.74
N GLU A 225 10.02 -7.81 6.03
CA GLU A 225 8.76 -7.23 6.51
C GLU A 225 8.95 -5.83 7.11
N ILE A 226 10.17 -5.29 7.14
CA ILE A 226 10.47 -3.99 7.77
C ILE A 226 11.21 -3.09 6.78
N PHE A 227 10.57 -2.00 6.39
CA PHE A 227 11.06 -1.04 5.41
C PHE A 227 11.29 0.30 6.08
N PHE A 228 12.43 0.95 5.82
CA PHE A 228 12.68 2.29 6.35
C PHE A 228 13.70 3.09 5.53
N CYS A 229 13.59 4.40 5.62
CA CYS A 229 14.58 5.38 5.16
C CYS A 229 14.95 6.34 6.31
N PRO A 230 16.10 7.03 6.26
CA PRO A 230 16.43 8.06 7.25
C PRO A 230 15.66 9.37 7.00
N GLY A 231 15.37 10.10 8.06
CA GLY A 231 14.92 11.50 8.03
C GLY A 231 16.00 12.51 8.42
N ASN A 232 15.66 13.80 8.44
CA ASN A 232 16.62 14.86 8.69
C ASN A 232 17.10 14.90 10.14
N HIS A 233 16.29 14.39 11.08
CA HIS A 233 16.65 14.29 12.48
C HIS A 233 17.51 13.06 12.82
N ASP A 234 17.70 12.14 11.88
CA ASP A 234 18.49 10.92 12.05
C ASP A 234 20.00 11.11 11.77
N ILE A 235 20.38 12.30 11.28
CA ILE A 235 21.78 12.68 11.00
C ILE A 235 22.42 13.24 12.26
N THR A 236 23.61 12.74 12.59
CA THR A 236 24.40 13.27 13.70
C THR A 236 25.15 14.50 13.25
N PHE A 237 24.91 15.63 13.92
CA PHE A 237 25.66 16.86 13.69
C PHE A 237 26.61 17.10 14.86
N SER A 238 27.90 17.25 14.57
CA SER A 238 28.90 17.68 15.55
C SER A 238 29.61 18.92 15.05
N SER A 239 29.89 19.86 15.97
CA SER A 239 30.61 21.09 15.63
C SER A 239 32.02 20.85 15.10
N SER A 240 32.63 19.71 15.42
CA SER A 240 34.02 19.39 15.06
C SER A 240 34.16 18.49 13.82
N ASN A 241 33.19 17.61 13.54
CA ASN A 241 33.32 16.59 12.50
C ASN A 241 32.26 16.69 11.39
N GLY A 242 31.44 17.75 11.40
CA GLY A 242 30.38 17.95 10.43
C GLY A 242 29.24 16.92 10.56
N PRO A 243 28.43 16.74 9.49
CA PRO A 243 27.35 15.76 9.46
C PRO A 243 27.90 14.34 9.34
N SER A 244 27.28 13.41 10.07
CA SER A 244 27.67 11.99 10.10
C SER A 244 26.43 11.10 10.17
N TRP A 245 26.48 10.00 9.43
CA TRP A 245 25.46 8.95 9.47
C TRP A 245 25.79 7.83 10.47
N SER A 246 26.79 8.03 11.33
CA SER A 246 27.28 7.00 12.25
C SER A 246 26.19 6.49 13.21
N SER A 247 25.38 7.38 13.79
CA SER A 247 24.33 6.96 14.74
C SER A 247 23.21 6.20 14.02
N PHE A 248 22.84 6.63 12.81
CA PHE A 248 21.91 5.86 11.97
C PHE A 248 22.50 4.49 11.57
N GLY A 249 23.80 4.41 11.26
CA GLY A 249 24.50 3.14 11.04
C GLY A 249 24.47 2.20 12.25
N GLU A 250 24.61 2.74 13.46
CA GLU A 250 24.46 1.98 14.71
C GLU A 250 23.01 1.50 14.89
N PHE A 251 22.01 2.33 14.59
CA PHE A 251 20.60 1.95 14.60
C PHE A 251 20.30 0.79 13.63
N VAL A 252 20.79 0.84 12.40
CA VAL A 252 20.67 -0.27 11.43
C VAL A 252 21.34 -1.54 11.98
N GLY A 253 22.53 -1.40 12.59
CA GLY A 253 23.22 -2.51 13.24
C GLY A 253 22.44 -3.12 14.41
N LEU A 254 21.71 -2.31 15.18
CA LEU A 254 20.81 -2.81 16.24
C LEU A 254 19.65 -3.61 15.65
N LEU A 255 19.05 -3.14 14.55
CA LEU A 255 18.00 -3.87 13.85
C LEU A 255 18.50 -5.19 13.22
N ALA A 256 19.75 -5.25 12.77
CA ALA A 256 20.36 -6.46 12.19
C ALA A 256 20.46 -7.64 13.18
N GLY A 257 20.45 -7.36 14.50
CA GLY A 257 20.45 -8.40 15.54
C GLY A 257 19.21 -9.31 15.48
N PRO A 258 17.99 -8.79 15.73
CA PRO A 258 16.74 -9.55 15.61
C PRO A 258 16.32 -9.81 14.15
N TYR A 259 16.69 -8.94 13.20
CA TYR A 259 16.33 -9.04 11.78
C TYR A 259 17.59 -9.27 10.95
N ARG A 260 18.03 -10.53 10.94
CA ARG A 260 19.25 -10.95 10.25
C ARG A 260 19.26 -10.44 8.81
N ASP A 261 20.42 -9.95 8.37
CA ASP A 261 20.68 -9.50 7.00
C ASP A 261 19.94 -8.22 6.57
N ILE A 262 19.29 -7.48 7.48
CA ILE A 262 18.64 -6.20 7.14
C ILE A 262 19.63 -5.18 6.58
N GLU A 263 20.91 -5.27 6.93
CA GLU A 263 21.99 -4.44 6.41
C GLU A 263 22.34 -4.76 4.94
N LYS A 264 22.05 -5.97 4.45
CA LYS A 264 22.41 -6.38 3.08
C LYS A 264 21.62 -5.66 2.00
N ARG A 265 20.54 -4.97 2.38
CA ARG A 265 19.70 -4.21 1.46
C ARG A 265 20.34 -2.90 0.97
N PHE A 266 21.41 -2.42 1.61
CA PHE A 266 22.08 -1.17 1.23
C PHE A 266 23.18 -1.44 0.20
N GLU A 267 22.86 -1.24 -1.09
CA GLU A 267 23.67 -1.65 -2.26
C GLU A 267 25.08 -1.03 -2.28
N HIS A 268 25.24 0.19 -1.76
CA HIS A 268 26.50 0.94 -1.81
C HIS A 268 27.22 1.04 -0.46
N SER A 269 26.76 0.30 0.55
CA SER A 269 27.40 0.30 1.85
C SER A 269 28.76 -0.43 1.82
N SER A 270 29.77 0.14 2.48
CA SER A 270 31.08 -0.51 2.59
C SER A 270 30.99 -1.77 3.48
N LYS A 271 31.83 -2.78 3.19
CA LYS A 271 31.84 -4.07 3.92
C LYS A 271 31.85 -3.86 5.45
N PRO A 272 31.13 -4.69 6.22
CA PRO A 272 31.03 -4.55 7.66
C PRO A 272 32.42 -4.70 8.33
N MET A 273 32.88 -3.66 9.02
CA MET A 273 33.94 -3.81 10.02
C MET A 273 33.29 -4.07 11.38
N GLY A 274 33.32 -5.33 11.83
CA GLY A 274 32.87 -5.69 13.19
C GLY A 274 31.37 -5.56 13.43
N GLY A 275 30.53 -5.82 12.42
CA GLY A 275 29.06 -5.77 12.56
C GLY A 275 28.44 -4.37 12.54
N ARG A 276 29.22 -3.33 12.23
CA ARG A 276 28.71 -1.96 12.00
C ARG A 276 28.77 -1.61 10.53
N GLN A 277 27.64 -1.22 9.96
CA GLN A 277 27.56 -0.69 8.61
C GLN A 277 28.02 0.77 8.63
N ARG A 278 28.94 1.13 7.73
CA ARG A 278 29.38 2.52 7.58
C ARG A 278 28.72 3.13 6.36
N PHE A 279 27.89 4.13 6.62
CA PHE A 279 27.32 5.00 5.60
C PHE A 279 28.25 6.22 5.45
N HIS A 280 28.99 6.24 4.34
CA HIS A 280 30.02 7.26 4.09
C HIS A 280 29.45 8.51 3.44
N ASP A 281 28.40 8.33 2.64
CA ASP A 281 27.77 9.37 1.84
C ASP A 281 26.26 9.11 1.74
N GLN A 282 25.57 10.05 1.11
CA GLN A 282 24.13 9.98 0.90
C GLN A 282 23.72 8.74 0.07
N ALA A 283 24.50 8.39 -0.96
CA ALA A 283 24.26 7.26 -1.84
C ALA A 283 24.36 5.89 -1.15
N SER A 284 25.22 5.77 -0.13
CA SER A 284 25.36 4.55 0.68
C SER A 284 24.10 4.18 1.48
N LEU A 285 23.14 5.10 1.60
CA LEU A 285 21.86 4.91 2.28
C LEU A 285 20.72 4.49 1.33
N PHE A 286 21.00 4.39 0.03
CA PHE A 286 20.09 3.75 -0.92
C PHE A 286 19.90 2.28 -0.54
N SER A 287 18.65 1.86 -0.40
CA SER A 287 18.29 0.50 -0.01
C SER A 287 17.27 -0.12 -0.94
N VAL A 288 17.38 -1.44 -1.14
CA VAL A 288 16.48 -2.22 -1.99
C VAL A 288 16.09 -3.49 -1.25
N LEU A 289 14.79 -3.71 -1.10
CA LEU A 289 14.23 -4.90 -0.49
C LEU A 289 13.25 -5.53 -1.47
N HIS A 290 13.51 -6.78 -1.83
CA HIS A 290 12.60 -7.59 -2.64
C HIS A 290 11.88 -8.60 -1.74
N ASN A 291 10.55 -8.52 -1.70
CA ASN A 291 9.71 -9.50 -1.03
C ASN A 291 8.93 -10.29 -2.09
N GLU A 292 9.51 -11.40 -2.52
CA GLU A 292 8.95 -12.27 -3.55
C GLU A 292 7.58 -12.82 -3.15
N ARG A 293 7.40 -13.18 -1.87
CA ARG A 293 6.13 -13.69 -1.32
C ARG A 293 4.99 -12.70 -1.45
N LEU A 294 5.27 -11.41 -1.30
CA LEU A 294 4.28 -10.34 -1.44
C LEU A 294 4.20 -9.80 -2.88
N GLY A 295 5.15 -10.17 -3.74
CA GLY A 295 5.24 -9.64 -5.10
C GLY A 295 5.54 -8.13 -5.11
N ILE A 296 6.37 -7.65 -4.18
CA ILE A 296 6.74 -6.24 -4.05
C ILE A 296 8.25 -6.04 -4.04
N VAL A 297 8.69 -4.89 -4.55
CA VAL A 297 10.04 -4.35 -4.35
C VAL A 297 9.90 -2.98 -3.70
N VAL A 298 10.60 -2.77 -2.59
CA VAL A 298 10.62 -1.50 -1.87
C VAL A 298 12.01 -0.90 -1.96
N VAL A 299 12.09 0.35 -2.38
CA VAL A 299 13.34 1.12 -2.44
C VAL A 299 13.31 2.26 -1.43
N GLY A 300 14.35 2.36 -0.61
CA GLY A 300 14.53 3.46 0.32
C GLY A 300 15.55 4.44 -0.22
N LEU A 301 15.14 5.71 -0.34
CA LEU A 301 15.97 6.82 -0.79
C LEU A 301 16.28 7.72 0.40
N ASN A 302 17.52 8.18 0.47
CA ASN A 302 17.91 9.23 1.40
C ASN A 302 17.68 10.60 0.77
N SER A 303 16.68 11.31 1.27
CA SER A 303 16.28 12.65 0.79
C SER A 303 16.97 13.80 1.52
N ASN A 304 18.01 13.55 2.31
CA ASN A 304 18.62 14.56 3.17
C ASN A 304 20.00 14.96 2.65
N ARG A 305 20.16 16.24 2.27
CA ARG A 305 21.48 16.86 2.02
C ARG A 305 21.87 17.73 3.21
N PRO A 306 22.83 17.32 4.05
CA PRO A 306 23.27 18.12 5.18
C PRO A 306 23.79 19.50 4.76
N THR A 307 23.33 20.56 5.43
CA THR A 307 23.82 21.94 5.20
C THR A 307 24.99 22.33 6.11
N GLY A 308 25.24 21.53 7.16
CA GLY A 308 26.19 21.85 8.23
C GLY A 308 25.57 22.60 9.42
N ASN A 309 24.32 23.05 9.31
CA ASN A 309 23.63 23.85 10.35
C ASN A 309 22.71 23.01 11.24
N GLY A 310 23.27 22.06 11.98
CA GLY A 310 22.48 21.15 12.82
C GLY A 310 21.46 20.38 11.98
N VAL A 311 20.25 20.13 12.50
CA VAL A 311 19.20 19.34 11.83
C VAL A 311 18.63 19.94 10.54
N GLN A 312 19.10 21.12 10.12
CA GLN A 312 18.72 21.73 8.85
C GLN A 312 19.40 20.99 7.69
N VAL A 313 18.58 20.41 6.81
CA VAL A 313 19.02 19.75 5.59
C VAL A 313 18.30 20.37 4.41
N ASP A 314 18.89 20.28 3.23
CA ASP A 314 18.16 20.55 2.01
C ASP A 314 17.44 19.26 1.56
N PRO A 315 16.16 19.34 1.15
CA PRO A 315 15.42 18.20 0.62
C PRO A 315 15.95 17.84 -0.78
N PHE A 316 16.79 16.81 -0.84
CA PHE A 316 17.55 16.49 -2.04
C PHE A 316 17.88 15.00 -2.11
N VAL A 317 17.86 14.45 -3.32
CA VAL A 317 18.37 13.10 -3.62
C VAL A 317 19.42 13.25 -4.70
N ASP A 318 20.62 12.73 -4.43
CA ASP A 318 21.75 12.85 -5.34
C ASP A 318 21.60 11.99 -6.61
N GLU A 319 22.34 12.37 -7.66
CA GLU A 319 22.34 11.66 -8.95
C GLU A 319 22.78 10.20 -8.84
N GLY A 320 23.68 9.89 -7.90
CA GLY A 320 24.13 8.53 -7.64
C GLY A 320 22.98 7.62 -7.22
N GLN A 321 22.13 8.10 -6.29
CA GLN A 321 20.92 7.39 -5.88
C GLN A 321 19.91 7.22 -7.01
N TRP A 322 19.74 8.22 -7.89
CA TRP A 322 18.84 8.09 -9.04
C TRP A 322 19.31 7.07 -10.07
N CYS A 323 20.62 7.04 -10.34
CA CYS A 323 21.23 6.00 -11.17
C CYS A 323 21.06 4.61 -10.52
N ALA A 324 21.38 4.49 -9.23
CA ALA A 324 21.27 3.25 -8.47
C ALA A 324 19.83 2.73 -8.42
N LEU A 325 18.83 3.62 -8.26
CA LEU A 325 17.41 3.29 -8.32
C LEU A 325 17.05 2.60 -9.65
N SER A 326 17.46 3.22 -10.77
CA SER A 326 17.12 2.74 -12.10
C SER A 326 17.79 1.41 -12.41
N GLU A 327 19.08 1.28 -12.09
CA GLU A 327 19.85 0.04 -12.23
C GLU A 327 19.25 -1.07 -11.36
N ALA A 328 19.01 -0.78 -10.07
CA ALA A 328 18.49 -1.76 -9.14
C ALA A 328 17.12 -2.31 -9.58
N LEU A 329 16.19 -1.44 -9.96
CA LEU A 329 14.84 -1.82 -10.36
C LEU A 329 14.79 -2.51 -11.73
N SER A 330 15.82 -2.37 -12.58
CA SER A 330 15.91 -3.13 -13.83
C SER A 330 16.20 -4.63 -13.63
N ARG A 331 16.73 -5.02 -12.45
CA ARG A 331 17.01 -6.42 -12.10
C ARG A 331 15.77 -7.22 -11.71
N TYR A 332 14.64 -6.53 -11.48
CA TYR A 332 13.40 -7.14 -11.02
C TYR A 332 12.34 -7.15 -12.12
N PRO A 333 11.43 -8.16 -12.12
CA PRO A 333 10.29 -8.18 -13.03
C PRO A 333 9.47 -6.87 -12.95
N LYS A 334 8.85 -6.48 -14.06
CA LYS A 334 8.06 -5.23 -14.16
C LYS A 334 6.68 -5.36 -13.54
N GLU A 335 6.23 -6.59 -13.36
CA GLU A 335 4.95 -7.01 -12.81
C GLU A 335 4.92 -6.87 -11.28
N LEU A 336 6.10 -6.83 -10.64
CA LEU A 336 6.19 -6.57 -9.21
C LEU A 336 5.76 -5.14 -8.89
N LEU A 337 5.01 -4.97 -7.80
CA LEU A 337 4.69 -3.65 -7.32
C LEU A 337 5.96 -2.99 -6.76
N ARG A 338 6.33 -1.85 -7.34
CA ARG A 338 7.50 -1.05 -6.92
C ARG A 338 7.05 0.11 -6.05
N ILE A 339 7.52 0.12 -4.81
CA ILE A 339 7.23 1.14 -3.79
C ILE A 339 8.51 1.91 -3.50
N ALA A 340 8.47 3.24 -3.49
CA ALA A 340 9.55 4.07 -2.96
C ALA A 340 9.19 4.63 -1.58
N ILE A 341 10.20 4.73 -0.72
CA ILE A 341 10.11 5.41 0.57
C ILE A 341 11.21 6.44 0.65
N LEU A 342 10.87 7.63 1.12
CA LEU A 342 11.78 8.74 1.37
C LEU A 342 11.22 9.58 2.50
N HIS A 343 12.01 10.47 3.07
CA HIS A 343 11.52 11.29 4.17
C HIS A 343 10.85 12.58 3.69
N HIS A 344 11.50 13.37 2.83
CA HIS A 344 10.92 14.60 2.29
C HIS A 344 9.85 14.32 1.23
N PRO A 345 8.82 15.17 1.09
CA PRO A 345 7.84 15.03 0.02
C PRO A 345 8.48 15.10 -1.37
N VAL A 346 8.04 14.24 -2.30
CA VAL A 346 8.46 14.34 -3.72
C VAL A 346 7.84 15.54 -4.43
N PHE A 347 6.73 16.04 -3.90
CA PHE A 347 5.95 17.12 -4.45
C PHE A 347 5.34 17.94 -3.31
N SER A 348 5.35 19.27 -3.40
CA SER A 348 4.71 20.15 -2.41
C SER A 348 3.19 20.14 -2.59
N ALA A 349 2.42 20.06 -1.51
CA ALA A 349 0.97 20.10 -1.61
C ALA A 349 0.48 21.38 -2.34
N PRO A 350 -0.51 21.26 -3.25
CA PRO A 350 -1.07 22.42 -3.94
C PRO A 350 -1.61 23.45 -2.94
N GLY A 351 -1.29 24.72 -3.16
CA GLY A 351 -1.76 25.83 -2.32
C GLY A 351 -0.79 26.27 -1.23
N GLY A 352 0.41 25.66 -1.14
CA GLY A 352 1.44 26.08 -0.18
C GLY A 352 0.93 26.04 1.25
N VAL A 353 0.11 25.03 1.56
CA VAL A 353 -0.67 24.94 2.80
C VAL A 353 0.23 25.01 4.04
N HIS A 354 1.53 24.71 3.87
CA HIS A 354 2.53 24.76 4.92
C HIS A 354 3.84 25.43 4.44
N GLU A 355 4.24 26.52 5.11
CA GLU A 355 5.53 27.18 4.90
C GLU A 355 6.72 26.24 5.13
N ASP A 356 6.51 25.18 5.93
CA ASP A 356 7.50 24.18 6.30
C ASP A 356 7.50 22.93 5.40
N GLU A 357 6.65 22.84 4.37
CA GLU A 357 6.64 21.69 3.45
C GLU A 357 7.77 21.78 2.43
N GLN A 358 8.99 21.51 2.90
CA GLN A 358 10.18 21.43 2.07
C GLN A 358 10.19 20.12 1.28
N ALA A 359 9.47 20.11 0.16
CA ALA A 359 9.57 19.04 -0.83
C ALA A 359 10.94 19.06 -1.53
N LEU A 360 11.28 17.96 -2.21
CA LEU A 360 12.52 17.83 -2.97
C LEU A 360 12.76 19.02 -3.90
N ALA A 361 14.00 19.51 -3.97
CA ALA A 361 14.34 20.64 -4.85
C ALA A 361 13.97 20.40 -6.32
N ASP A 362 14.13 19.17 -6.81
CA ASP A 362 13.89 18.75 -8.19
C ASP A 362 12.61 17.89 -8.34
N GLN A 363 11.47 18.35 -7.80
CA GLN A 363 10.20 17.59 -7.74
C GLN A 363 9.82 16.93 -9.09
N GLY A 364 9.84 17.71 -10.18
CA GLY A 364 9.48 17.23 -11.51
C GLY A 364 10.40 16.11 -12.02
N LYS A 365 11.70 16.23 -11.75
CA LYS A 365 12.69 15.21 -12.08
C LYS A 365 12.47 13.95 -11.24
N ALA A 366 12.26 14.10 -9.94
CA ALA A 366 12.00 12.97 -9.04
C ALA A 366 10.76 12.18 -9.50
N LEU A 367 9.65 12.88 -9.81
CA LEU A 367 8.43 12.28 -10.34
C LEU A 367 8.68 11.51 -11.66
N GLN A 368 9.43 12.10 -12.60
CA GLN A 368 9.78 11.45 -13.88
C GLN A 368 10.66 10.20 -13.68
N ILE A 369 11.69 10.28 -12.83
CA ILE A 369 12.60 9.16 -12.58
C ILE A 369 11.87 8.01 -11.87
N LEU A 370 11.12 8.32 -10.81
CA LEU A 370 10.34 7.31 -10.08
C LEU A 370 9.34 6.60 -11.00
N THR A 371 8.55 7.35 -11.76
CA THR A 371 7.58 6.76 -12.70
C THR A 371 8.24 5.97 -13.82
N GLY A 372 9.33 6.50 -14.40
CA GLY A 372 10.12 5.83 -15.44
C GLY A 372 10.77 4.54 -14.95
N ALA A 373 11.19 4.49 -13.69
CA ALA A 373 11.69 3.29 -13.02
C ALA A 373 10.58 2.30 -12.64
N GLY A 374 9.32 2.60 -12.96
CA GLY A 374 8.17 1.75 -12.69
C GLY A 374 7.64 1.83 -11.26
N VAL A 375 8.09 2.80 -10.46
CA VAL A 375 7.50 3.06 -9.13
C VAL A 375 6.06 3.53 -9.30
N ARG A 376 5.19 3.07 -8.41
CA ARG A 376 3.73 3.34 -8.46
C ARG A 376 3.15 3.82 -7.15
N LEU A 377 3.87 3.57 -6.06
CA LEU A 377 3.49 4.01 -4.74
C LEU A 377 4.72 4.62 -4.06
N VAL A 378 4.54 5.80 -3.49
CA VAL A 378 5.56 6.52 -2.75
C VAL A 378 5.01 6.84 -1.37
N PHE A 379 5.75 6.50 -0.32
CA PHE A 379 5.49 6.98 1.03
C PHE A 379 6.53 8.03 1.41
N HIS A 380 6.08 9.12 2.01
CA HIS A 380 6.98 10.13 2.56
C HIS A 380 6.50 10.70 3.88
N GLY A 381 7.44 11.22 4.68
CA GLY A 381 7.22 11.86 5.99
C GLY A 381 7.36 13.38 5.93
N HIS A 382 8.01 13.93 6.98
CA HIS A 382 8.49 15.30 7.14
C HIS A 382 7.40 16.37 7.28
N ALA A 383 6.32 16.28 6.50
CA ALA A 383 5.30 17.31 6.46
C ALA A 383 4.28 17.23 7.62
N HIS A 384 4.31 16.14 8.40
CA HIS A 384 3.48 15.95 9.59
C HIS A 384 1.95 16.02 9.31
N PHE A 385 1.53 15.70 8.08
CA PHE A 385 0.13 15.60 7.69
C PHE A 385 -0.14 14.33 6.89
N SER A 386 -1.40 13.92 6.87
CA SER A 386 -1.84 12.79 6.06
C SER A 386 -2.52 13.28 4.79
N ALA A 387 -2.06 12.81 3.63
CA ALA A 387 -2.72 13.03 2.36
C ALA A 387 -2.35 11.96 1.35
N VAL A 388 -3.19 11.82 0.33
CA VAL A 388 -2.92 10.96 -0.82
C VAL A 388 -3.09 11.79 -2.08
N HIS A 389 -2.05 11.79 -2.92
CA HIS A 389 -2.06 12.48 -4.21
C HIS A 389 -1.82 11.47 -5.32
N SER A 390 -2.63 11.55 -6.37
CA SER A 390 -2.45 10.80 -7.60
C SER A 390 -1.87 11.71 -8.66
N HIS A 391 -0.73 11.31 -9.22
CA HIS A 391 -0.01 12.02 -10.25
C HIS A 391 -0.14 11.25 -11.56
N ARG A 392 -0.53 11.95 -12.62
CA ARG A 392 -0.55 11.40 -13.98
C ARG A 392 0.54 12.09 -14.79
N ILE A 393 1.65 11.38 -14.99
CA ILE A 393 2.88 11.97 -15.52
C ILE A 393 3.08 11.49 -16.95
N ALA A 394 3.14 12.44 -17.89
CA ALA A 394 3.52 12.16 -19.26
C ALA A 394 5.03 11.87 -19.32
N ILE A 395 5.42 10.67 -19.75
CA ILE A 395 6.83 10.31 -19.90
C ILE A 395 7.34 10.90 -21.22
N VAL A 396 8.01 12.06 -21.13
CA VAL A 396 8.69 12.70 -22.25
C VAL A 396 9.98 11.91 -22.52
N ASN A 397 10.20 11.46 -23.77
CA ASN A 397 11.34 10.65 -24.21
C ASN A 397 11.26 9.13 -23.95
N SER A 398 10.07 8.54 -23.81
CA SER A 398 10.01 7.08 -23.99
C SER A 398 10.41 6.73 -25.44
N PRO A 399 11.15 5.63 -25.70
CA PRO A 399 11.47 5.20 -27.07
C PRO A 399 10.22 5.10 -27.97
N GLU A 400 9.08 4.80 -27.36
CA GLU A 400 7.75 4.75 -27.99
C GLU A 400 7.26 6.14 -28.44
N SER A 401 7.53 7.20 -27.66
CA SER A 401 7.14 8.58 -27.99
C SER A 401 7.86 9.13 -29.22
N LEU A 402 9.05 8.61 -29.54
CA LEU A 402 9.84 9.05 -30.70
C LEU A 402 9.33 8.50 -32.03
N ASN A 403 8.52 7.42 -32.01
CA ASN A 403 8.05 6.75 -33.23
C ASN A 403 6.78 7.37 -33.84
N GLY A 404 6.34 8.55 -33.38
CA GLY A 404 5.28 9.34 -34.03
C GLY A 404 3.87 8.75 -34.01
N SER A 405 3.69 7.53 -33.49
CA SER A 405 2.38 6.92 -33.27
C SER A 405 1.75 7.43 -31.98
N GLY A 406 1.24 8.67 -32.07
CA GLY A 406 0.31 9.38 -31.20
C GLY A 406 -0.08 8.76 -29.85
N GLY A 407 0.30 9.47 -28.79
CA GLY A 407 -0.18 9.28 -27.41
C GLY A 407 0.97 8.94 -26.47
N GLY A 408 1.65 9.95 -25.93
CA GLY A 408 2.64 9.72 -24.87
C GLY A 408 2.01 8.92 -23.74
N LYS A 409 2.63 7.79 -23.38
CA LYS A 409 2.14 6.92 -22.30
C LYS A 409 2.25 7.71 -20.99
N ALA A 410 1.09 8.01 -20.40
CA ALA A 410 1.05 8.56 -19.06
C ALA A 410 1.22 7.42 -18.06
N ALA A 411 2.06 7.62 -17.05
CA ALA A 411 2.18 6.72 -15.91
C ALA A 411 1.51 7.34 -14.69
N ASP A 412 0.79 6.50 -13.94
CA ASP A 412 0.18 6.90 -12.68
C ASP A 412 1.16 6.63 -11.52
N LEU A 413 1.29 7.59 -10.62
CA LEU A 413 2.06 7.49 -9.38
C LEU A 413 1.18 7.95 -8.22
N LEU A 414 1.05 7.11 -7.20
CA LEU A 414 0.38 7.48 -5.96
C LEU A 414 1.44 7.89 -4.93
N THR A 415 1.29 9.07 -4.33
CA THR A 415 2.15 9.53 -3.23
C THR A 415 1.31 9.68 -1.97
N VAL A 416 1.79 9.12 -0.86
CA VAL A 416 1.13 9.14 0.45
C VAL A 416 2.01 9.91 1.43
N ALA A 417 1.51 11.06 1.87
CA ALA A 417 2.08 11.81 2.98
C ALA A 417 1.71 11.10 4.29
N CYS A 418 2.72 10.72 5.04
CA CYS A 418 2.59 9.99 6.29
C CYS A 418 2.54 11.02 7.43
N PRO A 419 1.50 10.99 8.26
CA PRO A 419 1.42 11.88 9.41
C PRO A 419 2.44 11.46 10.47
N SER A 420 2.73 12.37 11.39
CA SER A 420 3.61 12.07 12.50
C SER A 420 2.97 11.15 13.52
N LEU A 421 3.71 10.13 13.91
CA LEU A 421 3.30 9.26 15.02
C LEU A 421 3.40 9.99 16.36
N VAL A 422 4.41 10.82 16.53
CA VAL A 422 4.76 11.41 17.83
C VAL A 422 4.92 12.92 17.79
N ALA A 423 5.56 13.44 16.73
CA ALA A 423 5.89 14.86 16.56
C ALA A 423 4.68 15.78 16.77
N ASN A 424 4.96 17.09 16.85
CA ASN A 424 3.89 18.08 16.73
C ASN A 424 3.18 17.88 15.40
N PRO A 425 1.89 17.53 15.43
CA PRO A 425 1.12 17.46 14.21
C PRO A 425 1.09 18.83 13.52
N SER A 426 1.05 18.83 12.20
CA SER A 426 0.76 20.05 11.44
C SER A 426 -0.61 20.62 11.85
N SER A 427 -0.83 21.90 11.60
CA SER A 427 -2.15 22.54 11.80
C SER A 427 -3.27 21.86 11.01
N ALA A 428 -2.95 21.26 9.86
CA ALA A 428 -3.92 20.55 9.00
C ALA A 428 -4.31 19.18 9.55
N SER A 429 -3.45 18.55 10.33
CA SER A 429 -3.64 17.20 10.85
C SER A 429 -3.28 17.15 12.34
N PRO A 430 -4.06 17.81 13.22
CA PRO A 430 -3.67 18.19 14.60
C PRO A 430 -3.55 17.00 15.57
N HIS A 431 -3.48 15.78 15.06
CA HIS A 431 -3.46 14.55 15.84
C HIS A 431 -2.31 13.66 15.41
N ARG A 432 -1.67 13.03 16.40
CA ARG A 432 -0.74 11.92 16.21
C ARG A 432 -1.45 10.78 15.49
N GLN A 433 -0.84 10.25 14.45
CA GLN A 433 -1.47 9.28 13.56
C GLN A 433 -0.49 8.24 13.05
N TYR A 434 -1.02 7.07 12.68
CA TYR A 434 -0.34 6.14 11.78
C TYR A 434 -1.33 5.62 10.76
N LEU A 435 -0.82 5.02 9.68
CA LEU A 435 -1.66 4.55 8.57
C LEU A 435 -1.68 3.03 8.51
N VAL A 436 -2.83 2.47 8.17
CA VAL A 436 -3.01 1.06 7.80
C VAL A 436 -3.39 1.02 6.33
N VAL A 437 -2.44 0.61 5.49
CA VAL A 437 -2.61 0.49 4.05
C VAL A 437 -2.95 -0.96 3.70
N GLN A 438 -3.96 -1.14 2.86
CA GLN A 438 -4.32 -2.44 2.30
C GLN A 438 -4.22 -2.36 0.78
N LEU A 439 -3.36 -3.20 0.22
CA LEU A 439 -3.24 -3.38 -1.22
C LEU A 439 -3.95 -4.68 -1.58
N GLY A 440 -4.92 -4.58 -2.49
CA GLY A 440 -5.63 -5.75 -2.98
C GLY A 440 -4.74 -6.73 -3.73
N GLY A 441 -5.39 -7.79 -4.20
CA GLY A 441 -4.83 -8.66 -5.23
C GLY A 441 -4.37 -7.89 -6.45
N ALA A 442 -3.33 -8.38 -7.11
CA ALA A 442 -3.00 -7.91 -8.45
C ALA A 442 -4.10 -8.42 -9.39
N ASP A 443 -4.76 -7.51 -10.08
CA ASP A 443 -5.67 -7.81 -11.18
C ASP A 443 -4.90 -8.60 -12.25
N PRO A 444 -5.40 -9.73 -12.75
CA PRO A 444 -4.63 -10.60 -13.64
C PRO A 444 -4.38 -10.00 -15.04
N ASP A 445 -5.25 -9.09 -15.49
CA ASP A 445 -5.16 -8.49 -16.83
C ASP A 445 -4.19 -7.30 -16.84
N THR A 446 -4.28 -6.49 -15.79
CA THR A 446 -3.61 -5.19 -15.69
C THR A 446 -2.47 -5.19 -14.69
N GLY A 447 -2.37 -6.21 -13.83
CA GLY A 447 -1.54 -6.28 -12.62
C GLY A 447 -1.87 -5.24 -11.55
N ALA A 448 -2.93 -4.44 -11.74
CA ALA A 448 -3.26 -3.36 -10.84
C ALA A 448 -3.85 -3.84 -9.52
N ARG A 449 -3.47 -3.17 -8.44
CA ARG A 449 -3.95 -3.47 -7.10
C ARG A 449 -4.90 -2.38 -6.66
N SER A 450 -6.02 -2.76 -6.03
CA SER A 450 -6.83 -1.79 -5.30
C SER A 450 -6.02 -1.23 -4.13
N PHE A 451 -6.21 0.06 -3.85
CA PHE A 451 -5.59 0.73 -2.72
C PHE A 451 -6.67 1.17 -1.73
N ALA A 452 -6.48 0.79 -0.48
CA ALA A 452 -7.23 1.32 0.65
C ALA A 452 -6.28 1.77 1.75
N LEU A 453 -6.69 2.78 2.50
CA LEU A 453 -5.90 3.37 3.57
C LEU A 453 -6.83 3.80 4.69
N HIS A 454 -6.48 3.44 5.92
CA HIS A 454 -7.15 3.90 7.12
C HIS A 454 -6.16 4.70 7.97
N SER A 455 -6.55 5.89 8.41
CA SER A 455 -5.79 6.59 9.44
C SER A 455 -6.22 6.10 10.83
N MET A 456 -5.25 5.87 11.69
CA MET A 456 -5.44 5.58 13.11
C MET A 456 -5.04 6.82 13.89
N VAL A 457 -6.02 7.46 14.53
CA VAL A 457 -5.87 8.78 15.15
C VAL A 457 -5.81 8.65 16.65
N PHE A 458 -4.76 9.19 17.27
CA PHE A 458 -4.61 9.17 18.71
C PHE A 458 -5.50 10.22 19.38
N ASN A 459 -6.31 9.77 20.34
CA ASN A 459 -7.16 10.59 21.17
C ASN A 459 -6.48 10.85 22.53
N PRO A 460 -5.90 12.04 22.78
CA PRO A 460 -5.16 12.30 24.01
C PRO A 460 -6.06 12.31 25.26
N GLY A 461 -7.34 12.66 25.12
CA GLY A 461 -8.29 12.69 26.24
C GLY A 461 -8.65 11.29 26.74
N LYS A 462 -8.69 10.30 25.85
CA LYS A 462 -8.97 8.90 26.19
C LYS A 462 -7.70 8.05 26.34
N CYS A 463 -6.56 8.54 25.87
CA CYS A 463 -5.33 7.76 25.70
C CYS A 463 -5.59 6.48 24.88
N SER A 464 -6.33 6.61 23.78
CA SER A 464 -6.72 5.53 22.88
C SER A 464 -6.50 5.93 21.43
N TRP A 465 -6.57 4.96 20.52
CA TRP A 465 -6.50 5.19 19.07
C TRP A 465 -7.84 4.83 18.45
N ASP A 466 -8.40 5.76 17.70
CA ASP A 466 -9.68 5.62 17.03
C ASP A 466 -9.44 5.57 15.50
N TYR A 467 -10.29 4.85 14.76
CA TYR A 467 -10.27 4.93 13.29
C TYR A 467 -10.67 6.33 12.85
N GLY A 468 -9.80 6.98 12.09
CA GLY A 468 -10.05 8.27 11.47
C GLY A 468 -10.66 8.13 10.08
N GLU A 469 -10.23 9.01 9.17
CA GLU A 469 -10.64 8.95 7.78
C GLU A 469 -10.11 7.70 7.06
N ALA A 470 -10.86 7.26 6.04
CA ALA A 470 -10.53 6.11 5.24
C ALA A 470 -10.64 6.43 3.75
N ILE A 471 -9.64 6.01 3.00
CA ILE A 471 -9.69 5.87 1.55
C ILE A 471 -10.12 4.44 1.28
N LEU A 472 -11.25 4.29 0.61
CA LEU A 472 -11.89 2.99 0.38
C LEU A 472 -11.32 2.33 -0.89
N PRO A 473 -11.29 0.98 -0.96
CA PRO A 473 -10.82 0.26 -2.13
C PRO A 473 -11.47 0.78 -3.41
N GLY A 474 -10.67 0.99 -4.46
CA GLY A 474 -11.15 1.43 -5.78
C GLY A 474 -11.44 2.93 -5.92
N GLN A 475 -11.03 3.75 -4.95
CA GLN A 475 -10.82 5.20 -5.18
C GLN A 475 -9.49 5.46 -5.86
N PHE A 476 -8.47 4.67 -5.52
CA PHE A 476 -7.17 4.66 -6.16
C PHE A 476 -6.80 3.23 -6.54
N PHE A 477 -5.99 3.13 -7.59
CA PHE A 477 -5.39 1.90 -8.06
C PHE A 477 -3.88 2.10 -8.16
N VAL A 478 -3.13 1.04 -7.90
CA VAL A 478 -1.68 1.02 -8.01
C VAL A 478 -1.34 -0.07 -9.02
N GLY A 479 -1.07 0.33 -10.28
CA GLY A 479 -0.93 -0.59 -11.41
C GLY A 479 0.48 -0.68 -11.99
N PRO A 480 0.92 -1.84 -12.53
CA PRO A 480 2.24 -2.00 -13.15
C PRO A 480 2.36 -1.19 -14.46
N PHE A 481 3.50 -1.35 -15.13
CA PHE A 481 3.71 -0.83 -16.48
C PHE A 481 2.85 -1.62 -17.47
N ASN A 482 1.93 -0.96 -18.17
CA ASN A 482 1.47 -1.42 -19.49
C ASN A 482 2.66 -1.44 -20.46
#